data_AF-Q8SVA7-F1
#
_entry.id   AF-Q8SVA7-F1
#
_cell.length_a   1.000
_cell.length_b   1.000
_cell.length_c   1.000
_cell.angle_alpha   90.00
_cell.angle_beta   90.00
_cell.angle_gamma   90.00
#
_symmetry.space_group_name_H-M   'P 1'
#
loop_
_entity.id
_entity.type
_entity.pdbx_description
1 polymer ?
#
loop_
_entity_poly.entity_id
_entity_poly.type
_entity_poly.pdbx_seq_one_letter_code
_entity_poly.pdbx_strand_id
1 'polypeptide(L)'
;MDGSISPRIKRLVDSGIFKDPEIDRLGYGTFQKQQGAEPNQSVRRARDLRARVGAVLKESRREGAKMLMEIVLMYIKGYMEESARCRVVDMIRRWKGLAKYIAEAMEELGEEEAGTFLRTVLFNVKFHYLHLESSLIAKQGKKSEGRESILVYFLNEYNDLYSIFASSKAKGFSVLQLCDLEDMIREKINSM
;
A
#
# COMPACT_ATOMS: atom_id res chain seq x y z
N MET A 1 -36.79 32.78 5.55
CA MET A 1 -36.05 32.87 6.82
C MET A 1 -35.14 31.66 6.91
N ASP A 2 -33.84 31.95 6.98
CA ASP A 2 -32.62 31.14 7.02
C ASP A 2 -32.71 29.61 7.09
N GLY A 3 -32.71 28.98 5.90
CA GLY A 3 -32.31 27.58 5.69
C GLY A 3 -30.80 27.40 5.85
N SER A 4 -30.25 27.82 6.99
CA SER A 4 -28.80 27.72 7.23
C SER A 4 -28.40 26.25 7.34
N ILE A 5 -27.79 25.75 6.28
CA ILE A 5 -27.07 24.48 6.29
C ILE A 5 -26.06 24.55 7.45
N SER A 6 -26.14 23.60 8.38
CA SER A 6 -25.25 23.54 9.55
C SER A 6 -23.79 23.80 9.14
N PRO A 7 -23.01 24.62 9.90
CA PRO A 7 -21.60 24.88 9.62
C PRO A 7 -20.73 23.62 9.46
N ARG A 8 -21.19 22.49 10.01
CA ARG A 8 -20.56 21.18 9.85
C ARG A 8 -20.77 20.61 8.44
N ILE A 9 -21.98 20.74 7.90
CA ILE A 9 -22.32 20.28 6.54
C ILE A 9 -21.60 21.16 5.52
N LYS A 10 -21.57 22.48 5.72
CA LYS A 10 -20.85 23.40 4.84
C LYS A 10 -19.36 23.01 4.74
N ARG A 11 -18.72 22.72 5.87
CA ARG A 11 -17.34 22.19 5.91
C ARG A 11 -17.16 20.84 5.21
N LEU A 12 -18.18 19.97 5.23
CA LEU A 12 -18.14 18.69 4.52
C LEU A 12 -18.27 18.87 3.00
N VAL A 13 -19.13 19.79 2.54
CA VAL A 13 -19.23 20.20 1.13
C VAL A 13 -17.90 20.80 0.66
N ASP A 14 -17.37 21.77 1.42
CA ASP A 14 -16.11 22.46 1.12
C ASP A 14 -14.89 21.51 1.14
N SER A 15 -15.00 20.34 1.79
CA SER A 15 -13.93 19.34 1.82
C SER A 15 -13.68 18.65 0.48
N GLY A 16 -14.64 18.72 -0.46
CA GLY A 16 -14.56 18.10 -1.77
C GLY A 16 -14.61 16.56 -1.77
N ILE A 17 -14.90 15.93 -0.62
CA ILE A 17 -14.92 14.47 -0.47
C ILE A 17 -16.20 13.85 -1.06
N PHE A 18 -17.29 14.60 -1.06
CA PHE A 18 -18.61 14.14 -1.47
C PHE A 18 -19.13 14.94 -2.67
N LYS A 19 -19.73 14.23 -3.62
CA LYS A 19 -20.46 14.80 -4.74
C LYS A 19 -21.88 15.10 -4.26
N ASP A 20 -22.23 16.37 -4.17
CA ASP A 20 -23.56 16.91 -3.93
C ASP A 20 -24.36 16.21 -2.80
N PRO A 21 -24.09 16.55 -1.53
CA PRO A 21 -24.83 15.96 -0.42
C PRO A 21 -26.28 16.40 -0.43
N GLU A 22 -27.20 15.44 -0.57
CA GLU A 22 -28.64 15.65 -0.40
C GLU A 22 -29.00 15.47 1.07
N ILE A 23 -29.51 16.52 1.71
CA ILE A 23 -29.84 16.52 3.13
C ILE A 23 -31.29 17.00 3.29
N ASP A 24 -32.10 16.19 3.95
CA ASP A 24 -33.49 16.49 4.23
C ASP A 24 -33.65 17.55 5.33
N ARG A 25 -34.90 17.97 5.57
CA ARG A 25 -35.23 18.99 6.57
C ARG A 25 -35.01 18.53 8.02
N LEU A 26 -34.83 17.23 8.25
CA LEU A 26 -34.58 16.64 9.57
C LEU A 26 -33.07 16.45 9.84
N GLY A 27 -32.21 16.72 8.85
CA GLY A 27 -30.76 16.62 8.96
C GLY A 27 -30.20 15.25 8.57
N TYR A 28 -31.01 14.35 8.02
CA TYR A 28 -30.54 13.10 7.42
C TYR A 28 -30.15 13.33 5.98
N GLY A 29 -29.08 12.69 5.51
CA GLY A 29 -28.65 12.89 4.14
C GLY A 29 -27.79 11.78 3.57
N THR A 30 -27.78 11.72 2.25
CA THR A 30 -27.01 10.74 1.48
C THR A 30 -25.76 11.42 0.94
N PHE A 31 -24.60 10.83 1.25
CA PHE A 31 -23.31 11.36 0.80
C PHE A 31 -22.75 10.43 -0.28
N GLN A 32 -22.82 10.84 -1.54
CA GLN A 32 -22.09 10.14 -2.59
C GLN A 32 -20.63 10.55 -2.51
N LYS A 33 -19.71 9.61 -2.26
CA LYS A 33 -18.27 9.92 -2.39
C LYS A 33 -18.00 10.28 -3.84
N GLN A 34 -17.15 11.29 -4.09
CA GLN A 34 -16.55 11.41 -5.41
C GLN A 34 -15.94 10.05 -5.76
N GLN A 35 -16.30 9.48 -6.92
CA GLN A 35 -15.59 8.33 -7.44
C GLN A 35 -14.13 8.76 -7.54
N GLY A 36 -13.28 8.16 -6.70
CA GLY A 36 -11.85 8.40 -6.77
C GLY A 36 -11.40 8.15 -8.21
N ALA A 37 -10.42 8.93 -8.68
CA ALA A 37 -9.83 8.74 -9.99
C ALA A 37 -9.64 7.24 -10.25
N GLU A 38 -10.12 6.78 -11.41
CA GLU A 38 -10.02 5.39 -11.78
C GLU A 38 -8.58 4.91 -11.56
N PRO A 39 -8.36 3.80 -10.82
CA PRO A 39 -7.01 3.30 -10.59
C PRO A 39 -6.36 3.03 -11.94
N ASN A 40 -5.06 3.30 -12.04
CA ASN A 40 -4.33 3.12 -13.28
C ASN A 40 -4.40 1.66 -13.77
N GLN A 41 -4.04 1.49 -15.04
CA GLN A 41 -4.16 0.20 -15.72
C GLN A 41 -3.40 -0.92 -15.00
N SER A 42 -2.25 -0.61 -14.41
CA SER A 42 -1.42 -1.57 -13.66
C SER A 42 -2.16 -2.08 -12.41
N VAL A 43 -2.75 -1.20 -11.61
CA VAL A 43 -3.54 -1.58 -10.41
C VAL A 43 -4.79 -2.37 -10.79
N ARG A 44 -5.45 -2.04 -11.91
CA ARG A 44 -6.61 -2.82 -12.41
C ARG A 44 -6.21 -4.24 -12.75
N ARG A 45 -5.18 -4.40 -13.58
CA ARG A 45 -4.68 -5.72 -14.00
C ARG A 45 -4.24 -6.57 -12.79
N ALA A 46 -3.61 -5.95 -11.80
CA ALA A 46 -3.22 -6.64 -10.56
C ALA A 46 -4.44 -7.24 -9.82
N ARG A 47 -5.56 -6.52 -9.76
CA ARG A 47 -6.80 -6.99 -9.13
C ARG A 47 -7.43 -8.14 -9.90
N ASP A 48 -7.49 -8.02 -11.22
CA ASP A 48 -8.05 -9.06 -12.10
C ASP A 48 -7.22 -10.35 -12.00
N LEU A 49 -5.88 -10.21 -11.95
CA LEU A 49 -4.96 -11.33 -11.83
C LEU A 49 -5.10 -12.04 -10.47
N ARG A 50 -5.26 -11.28 -9.38
CA ARG A 50 -5.46 -11.83 -8.03
C ARG A 50 -6.63 -12.79 -7.93
N ALA A 51 -7.72 -12.54 -8.66
CA ALA A 51 -8.90 -13.41 -8.65
C ALA A 51 -8.60 -14.83 -9.15
N ARG A 52 -7.55 -15.01 -9.97
CA ARG A 52 -7.20 -16.28 -10.61
C ARG A 52 -6.10 -17.05 -9.88
N VAL A 53 -5.26 -16.36 -9.10
CA VAL A 53 -4.07 -16.93 -8.46
C VAL A 53 -4.38 -18.12 -7.57
N GLY A 54 -5.44 -18.05 -6.76
CA GLY A 54 -5.78 -19.15 -5.85
C GLY A 54 -6.12 -20.47 -6.55
N ALA A 55 -6.65 -20.41 -7.78
CA ALA A 55 -6.86 -21.61 -8.60
C ALA A 55 -5.53 -22.13 -9.15
N VAL A 56 -4.71 -21.24 -9.71
CA VAL A 56 -3.42 -21.60 -10.31
C VAL A 56 -2.44 -22.15 -9.27
N LEU A 57 -2.40 -21.59 -8.06
CA LEU A 57 -1.57 -22.12 -6.96
C LEU A 57 -1.87 -23.58 -6.62
N LYS A 58 -3.13 -24.01 -6.75
CA LYS A 58 -3.55 -25.40 -6.49
C LYS A 58 -3.12 -26.34 -7.62
N GLU A 59 -3.05 -25.85 -8.84
CA GLU A 59 -2.66 -26.62 -10.03
C GLU A 59 -1.14 -26.67 -10.22
N SER A 60 -0.48 -25.51 -10.08
CA SER A 60 0.95 -25.33 -10.23
C SER A 60 1.44 -24.25 -9.26
N ARG A 61 2.13 -24.69 -8.21
CA ARG A 61 2.71 -23.81 -7.20
C ARG A 61 3.72 -22.83 -7.79
N ARG A 62 4.53 -23.28 -8.77
CA ARG A 62 5.52 -22.46 -9.48
C ARG A 62 4.88 -21.32 -10.27
N GLU A 63 3.84 -21.62 -11.05
CA GLU A 63 3.14 -20.60 -11.83
C GLU A 63 2.30 -19.68 -10.95
N GLY A 64 1.68 -20.22 -9.90
CA GLY A 64 0.99 -19.41 -8.91
C GLY A 64 1.94 -18.42 -8.20
N ALA A 65 3.15 -18.85 -7.86
CA ALA A 65 4.18 -17.98 -7.30
C ALA A 65 4.62 -16.87 -8.28
N LYS A 66 4.79 -17.19 -9.57
CA LYS A 66 5.06 -16.17 -10.60
C LYS A 66 3.93 -15.15 -10.68
N MET A 67 2.67 -15.59 -10.74
CA MET A 67 1.53 -14.67 -10.77
C MET A 67 1.44 -13.80 -9.52
N LEU A 68 1.76 -14.33 -8.33
CA LEU A 68 1.85 -13.54 -7.11
C LEU A 68 2.90 -12.42 -7.24
N MET A 69 4.09 -12.73 -7.75
CA MET A 69 5.14 -11.73 -7.99
C MET A 69 4.75 -10.71 -9.06
N GLU A 70 4.07 -11.14 -10.13
CA GLU A 70 3.54 -10.24 -11.17
C GLU A 70 2.53 -9.24 -10.58
N ILE A 71 1.63 -9.70 -9.70
CA ILE A 71 0.69 -8.81 -9.00
C ILE A 71 1.44 -7.78 -8.17
N VAL A 72 2.45 -8.21 -7.41
CA VAL A 72 3.27 -7.30 -6.59
C VAL A 72 3.96 -6.26 -7.48
N LEU A 73 4.58 -6.69 -8.58
CA LEU A 73 5.21 -5.81 -9.57
C LEU A 73 4.22 -4.79 -10.15
N MET A 74 3.01 -5.22 -10.52
CA MET A 74 1.97 -4.34 -11.06
C MET A 74 1.48 -3.31 -10.02
N TYR A 75 1.38 -3.68 -8.74
CA TYR A 75 1.05 -2.72 -7.68
C TYR A 75 2.17 -1.70 -7.47
N ILE A 76 3.43 -2.14 -7.42
CA ILE A 76 4.59 -1.23 -7.28
C ILE A 76 4.59 -0.21 -8.41
N LYS A 77 4.51 -0.68 -9.65
CA LYS A 77 4.43 0.16 -10.85
C LYS A 77 3.24 1.11 -10.80
N GLY A 78 2.09 0.55 -10.43
CA GLY A 78 0.87 1.31 -10.30
C GLY A 78 0.99 2.46 -9.30
N TYR A 79 1.62 2.21 -8.16
CA TYR A 79 1.81 3.20 -7.10
C TYR A 79 2.88 4.23 -7.44
N MET A 80 3.94 3.85 -8.16
CA MET A 80 4.93 4.79 -8.68
C MET A 80 4.28 5.81 -9.63
N GLU A 81 3.48 5.34 -10.59
CA GLU A 81 2.78 6.19 -11.56
C GLU A 81 1.75 7.13 -10.89
N GLU A 82 1.07 6.65 -9.84
CA GLU A 82 0.04 7.43 -9.12
C GLU A 82 0.62 8.36 -8.05
N SER A 83 1.90 8.20 -7.68
CA SER A 83 2.56 8.94 -6.59
C SER A 83 2.49 10.47 -6.74
N ALA A 84 2.54 10.97 -7.99
CA ALA A 84 2.46 12.40 -8.29
C ALA A 84 1.03 12.96 -8.21
N ARG A 85 0.01 12.10 -8.26
CA ARG A 85 -1.41 12.49 -8.36
C ARG A 85 -2.19 12.24 -7.08
N CYS A 86 -1.66 11.41 -6.18
CA CYS A 86 -2.32 11.03 -4.93
C CYS A 86 -1.73 11.78 -3.73
N ARG A 87 -2.57 11.99 -2.70
CA ARG A 87 -2.10 12.52 -1.42
C ARG A 87 -1.14 11.51 -0.77
N VAL A 88 -0.08 12.01 -0.13
CA VAL A 88 0.94 11.17 0.54
C VAL A 88 0.30 10.18 1.52
N VAL A 89 -0.73 10.59 2.26
CA VAL A 89 -1.46 9.71 3.20
C VAL A 89 -2.14 8.53 2.50
N ASP A 90 -2.71 8.75 1.32
CA ASP A 90 -3.36 7.69 0.55
C ASP A 90 -2.32 6.75 -0.07
N MET A 91 -1.15 7.28 -0.46
CA MET A 91 -0.02 6.47 -0.90
C MET A 91 0.51 5.58 0.23
N ILE A 92 0.69 6.11 1.44
CA ILE A 92 1.10 5.32 2.61
C ILE A 92 0.11 4.15 2.84
N ARG A 93 -1.20 4.42 2.81
CA ARG A 93 -2.23 3.38 2.97
C ARG A 93 -2.12 2.28 1.92
N ARG A 94 -1.88 2.65 0.66
CA ARG A 94 -1.72 1.71 -0.46
C ARG A 94 -0.48 0.84 -0.31
N TRP A 95 0.66 1.43 0.05
CA TRP A 95 1.90 0.70 0.31
C TRP A 95 1.76 -0.26 1.50
N LYS A 96 1.10 0.15 2.59
CA LYS A 96 0.79 -0.76 3.71
C LYS A 96 -0.14 -1.90 3.31
N GLY A 97 -1.13 -1.62 2.45
CA GLY A 97 -1.99 -2.64 1.87
C GLY A 97 -1.21 -3.66 1.04
N LEU A 98 -0.22 -3.20 0.26
CA LEU A 98 0.68 -4.09 -0.48
C LEU A 98 1.60 -4.89 0.45
N ALA A 99 2.14 -4.29 1.52
CA ALA A 99 2.93 -5.00 2.51
C ALA A 99 2.14 -6.17 3.13
N LYS A 100 0.88 -5.91 3.51
CA LYS A 100 -0.02 -6.96 4.02
C LYS A 100 -0.24 -8.07 2.99
N TYR A 101 -0.49 -7.70 1.73
CA TYR A 101 -0.67 -8.67 0.66
C TYR A 101 0.58 -9.54 0.44
N ILE A 102 1.77 -8.95 0.47
CA ILE A 102 3.02 -9.71 0.32
C ILE A 102 3.21 -10.67 1.50
N ALA A 103 2.87 -10.24 2.73
CA ALA A 103 2.93 -11.12 3.90
C ALA A 103 1.97 -12.32 3.77
N GLU A 104 0.72 -12.10 3.35
CA GLU A 104 -0.24 -13.17 3.04
C GLU A 104 0.32 -14.14 1.97
N ALA A 105 0.89 -13.60 0.89
CA ALA A 105 1.50 -14.39 -0.18
C ALA A 105 2.72 -15.21 0.30
N MET A 106 3.53 -14.65 1.20
CA MET A 106 4.65 -15.36 1.81
C MET A 106 4.17 -16.53 2.68
N GLU A 107 3.08 -16.36 3.45
CA GLU A 107 2.50 -17.45 4.24
C GLU A 107 1.99 -18.59 3.35
N GLU A 108 1.33 -18.27 2.23
CA GLU A 108 0.86 -19.26 1.26
C GLU A 108 2.02 -20.04 0.60
N LEU A 109 3.11 -19.35 0.27
CA LEU A 109 4.29 -19.93 -0.38
C LEU A 109 5.25 -20.63 0.59
N GLY A 110 5.21 -20.31 1.89
CA GLY A 110 6.09 -20.89 2.91
C GLY A 110 7.57 -20.52 2.72
N GLU A 111 8.46 -21.40 3.18
CA GLU A 111 9.93 -21.23 3.14
C GLU A 111 10.57 -21.52 1.76
N GLU A 112 9.77 -21.60 0.70
CA GLU A 112 10.28 -21.83 -0.65
C GLU A 112 11.10 -20.62 -1.16
N GLU A 113 11.86 -20.82 -2.24
CA GLU A 113 12.69 -19.76 -2.83
C GLU A 113 11.86 -18.51 -3.16
N ALA A 114 10.64 -18.69 -3.68
CA ALA A 114 9.71 -17.61 -3.98
C ALA A 114 9.26 -16.85 -2.72
N GLY A 115 8.93 -17.57 -1.63
CA GLY A 115 8.58 -16.95 -0.35
C GLY A 115 9.75 -16.18 0.27
N THR A 116 10.96 -16.74 0.17
CA THR A 116 12.20 -16.09 0.59
C THR A 116 12.50 -14.83 -0.22
N PHE A 117 12.29 -14.86 -1.53
CA PHE A 117 12.42 -13.67 -2.37
C PHE A 117 11.40 -12.59 -1.99
N LEU A 118 10.14 -12.97 -1.76
CA LEU A 118 9.10 -12.04 -1.32
C LEU A 118 9.41 -11.38 0.03
N ARG A 119 10.19 -11.99 0.93
CA ARG A 119 10.70 -11.29 2.15
C ARG A 119 11.55 -10.09 1.81
N THR A 120 12.42 -10.22 0.81
CA THR A 120 13.28 -9.12 0.34
C THR A 120 12.43 -8.00 -0.26
N VAL A 121 11.39 -8.36 -1.01
CA VAL A 121 10.43 -7.40 -1.57
C VAL A 121 9.64 -6.72 -0.46
N LEU A 122 9.13 -7.48 0.51
CA LEU A 122 8.40 -6.97 1.66
C LEU A 122 9.23 -5.95 2.43
N PHE A 123 10.49 -6.27 2.73
CA PHE A 123 11.39 -5.35 3.42
C PHE A 123 11.50 -4.01 2.69
N ASN A 124 11.72 -4.02 1.38
CA ASN A 124 11.85 -2.80 0.59
C ASN A 124 10.53 -2.01 0.54
N VAL A 125 9.40 -2.70 0.39
CA VAL A 125 8.06 -2.08 0.46
C VAL A 125 7.82 -1.42 1.83
N LYS A 126 8.19 -2.10 2.93
CA LYS A 126 8.07 -1.56 4.28
C LYS A 126 8.96 -0.34 4.47
N PHE A 127 10.21 -0.43 4.04
CA PHE A 127 11.16 0.67 4.09
C PHE A 127 10.63 1.91 3.34
N HIS A 128 10.06 1.74 2.15
CA HIS A 128 9.51 2.84 1.37
C HIS A 128 8.34 3.55 2.06
N TYR A 129 7.35 2.83 2.61
CA TYR A 129 6.26 3.53 3.29
C TYR A 129 6.72 4.19 4.60
N LEU A 130 7.69 3.60 5.32
CA LEU A 130 8.26 4.21 6.53
C LEU A 130 9.02 5.49 6.21
N HIS A 131 9.69 5.54 5.06
CA HIS A 131 10.29 6.76 4.56
C HIS A 131 9.24 7.85 4.28
N LEU A 132 8.09 7.48 3.68
CA LEU A 132 6.99 8.42 3.45
C LEU A 132 6.37 8.93 4.76
N GLU A 133 6.17 8.05 5.74
CA GLU A 133 5.62 8.40 7.05
C GLU A 133 6.56 9.31 7.85
N SER A 134 7.84 8.96 7.94
CA SER A 134 8.83 9.79 8.63
C SER A 134 8.96 11.17 7.98
N SER A 135 8.93 11.25 6.65
CA SER A 135 8.93 12.51 5.90
C SER A 135 7.68 13.36 6.19
N LEU A 136 6.51 12.74 6.30
CA LEU A 136 5.26 13.42 6.63
C LEU A 136 5.29 13.98 8.06
N ILE A 137 5.76 13.19 9.03
CA ILE A 137 5.87 13.58 10.44
C ILE A 137 6.89 14.72 10.60
N ALA A 138 8.05 14.62 9.95
CA ALA A 138 9.06 15.68 9.97
C ALA A 138 8.49 17.02 9.45
N LYS A 139 7.71 16.99 8.37
CA LYS A 139 7.04 18.18 7.80
C LYS A 139 5.96 18.76 8.72
N GLN A 140 5.30 17.94 9.54
CA GLN A 140 4.30 18.37 10.52
C GLN A 140 4.92 18.92 11.82
N GLY A 141 6.25 18.87 11.95
CA GLY A 141 7.02 19.06 13.19
C GLY A 141 7.06 20.46 13.82
N LYS A 142 5.91 21.07 14.16
CA LYS A 142 5.85 22.22 15.08
C LYS A 142 4.69 22.24 16.10
N LYS A 143 3.77 21.25 16.14
CA LYS A 143 2.51 21.45 16.90
C LYS A 143 1.94 20.34 17.80
N SER A 144 2.54 19.17 18.05
CA SER A 144 1.82 18.14 18.84
C SER A 144 2.57 17.48 20.00
N GLU A 145 1.82 17.34 21.10
CA GLU A 145 1.93 16.31 22.12
C GLU A 145 1.81 14.91 21.48
N GLY A 146 2.48 13.89 22.05
CA GLY A 146 2.48 12.51 21.51
C GLY A 146 3.77 12.02 20.87
N ARG A 147 4.94 12.62 21.16
CA ARG A 147 6.24 12.15 20.62
C ARG A 147 6.60 10.72 21.03
N GLU A 148 6.22 10.32 22.24
CA GLU A 148 6.52 8.98 22.76
C GLU A 148 5.79 7.88 21.97
N SER A 149 4.52 8.06 21.64
CA SER A 149 3.77 7.07 20.84
C SER A 149 4.31 6.95 19.42
N ILE A 150 4.78 8.06 18.82
CA ILE A 150 5.46 8.05 17.52
C ILE A 150 6.78 7.28 17.60
N LEU A 151 7.57 7.47 18.66
CA LEU A 151 8.82 6.74 18.87
C LEU A 151 8.57 5.23 19.04
N VAL A 152 7.61 4.85 19.88
CA VAL A 152 7.23 3.44 20.08
C VAL A 152 6.77 2.81 18.76
N TYR A 153 5.98 3.52 17.96
CA TYR A 153 5.57 3.06 16.63
C TYR A 153 6.78 2.75 15.73
N PHE A 154 7.72 3.69 15.59
CA PHE A 154 8.88 3.47 14.72
C PHE A 154 9.85 2.41 15.26
N LEU A 155 9.96 2.26 16.59
CA LEU A 155 10.73 1.16 17.19
C LEU A 155 10.14 -0.20 16.83
N ASN A 156 8.81 -0.33 16.88
CA ASN A 156 8.13 -1.56 16.48
C ASN A 156 8.33 -1.87 14.99
N GLU A 157 8.19 -0.88 14.12
CA GLU A 157 8.42 -1.04 12.68
C GLU A 157 9.88 -1.38 12.35
N TYR A 158 10.84 -0.78 13.08
CA TYR A 158 12.25 -1.13 12.95
C TYR A 158 12.55 -2.57 13.38
N ASN A 159 11.99 -3.01 14.51
CA ASN A 159 12.15 -4.38 14.97
C ASN A 159 11.58 -5.38 13.95
N ASP A 160 10.44 -5.07 13.36
CA ASP A 160 9.86 -5.91 12.31
C ASP A 160 10.75 -5.97 11.05
N LEU A 161 11.26 -4.82 10.57
CA LEU A 161 12.23 -4.79 9.47
C LEU A 161 13.48 -5.63 9.78
N TYR A 162 14.00 -5.54 11.00
CA TYR A 162 15.12 -6.34 11.45
C TYR A 162 14.80 -7.84 11.47
N SER A 163 13.61 -8.24 11.93
CA SER A 163 13.15 -9.62 11.90
C SER A 163 13.03 -10.15 10.46
N ILE A 164 12.53 -9.34 9.52
CA ILE A 164 12.46 -9.71 8.09
C ILE A 164 13.88 -9.89 7.53
N PHE A 165 14.78 -8.94 7.81
CA PHE A 165 16.18 -9.03 7.36
C PHE A 165 16.85 -10.30 7.88
N ALA A 166 16.80 -10.54 9.19
CA ALA A 166 17.43 -11.69 9.85
C ALA A 166 16.90 -13.04 9.34
N SER A 167 15.60 -13.11 9.04
CA SER A 167 14.96 -14.34 8.54
C SER A 167 15.10 -14.58 7.04
N SER A 168 15.45 -13.55 6.25
CA SER A 168 15.53 -13.65 4.79
C SER A 168 16.63 -14.60 4.28
N LYS A 169 17.72 -14.81 5.07
CA LYS A 169 18.93 -15.55 4.66
C LYS A 169 19.56 -15.09 3.33
N ALA A 170 19.12 -13.96 2.77
CA ALA A 170 19.54 -13.50 1.46
C ALA A 170 20.93 -12.86 1.53
N LYS A 171 21.85 -13.32 0.68
CA LYS A 171 23.15 -12.68 0.50
C LYS A 171 22.95 -11.40 -0.29
N GLY A 172 23.09 -10.24 0.34
CA GLY A 172 22.98 -8.93 -0.33
C GLY A 172 21.67 -8.17 -0.06
N PHE A 173 21.13 -8.28 1.14
CA PHE A 173 19.99 -7.45 1.55
C PHE A 173 20.40 -5.97 1.53
N SER A 174 19.79 -5.21 0.62
CA SER A 174 20.01 -3.78 0.47
C SER A 174 18.68 -3.07 0.31
N VAL A 175 18.66 -1.81 0.73
CA VAL A 175 17.56 -0.90 0.43
C VAL A 175 17.70 -0.50 -1.03
N LEU A 176 16.68 -0.80 -1.82
CA LEU A 176 16.64 -0.54 -3.25
C LEU A 176 15.84 0.73 -3.55
N GLN A 177 16.16 1.37 -4.67
CA GLN A 177 15.20 2.31 -5.25
C GLN A 177 14.02 1.53 -5.86
N LEU A 178 12.88 2.19 -6.01
CA LEU A 178 11.67 1.53 -6.52
C LEU A 178 11.86 0.98 -7.95
N CYS A 179 12.63 1.64 -8.81
CA CYS A 179 12.98 1.13 -10.13
C CYS A 179 13.81 -0.15 -10.06
N ASP A 180 14.82 -0.17 -9.19
CA ASP A 180 15.69 -1.34 -9.02
C ASP A 180 14.91 -2.52 -8.41
N LEU A 181 13.96 -2.22 -7.51
CA LEU A 181 13.05 -3.21 -6.95
C LEU A 181 12.15 -3.83 -8.04
N GLU A 182 11.61 -3.02 -8.96
CA GLU A 182 10.83 -3.52 -10.10
C GLU A 182 11.67 -4.45 -10.98
N ASP A 183 12.89 -4.01 -11.33
CA ASP A 183 13.78 -4.77 -12.20
C ASP A 183 14.19 -6.11 -11.55
N MET A 184 14.52 -6.09 -10.26
CA MET A 184 14.82 -7.31 -9.50
C MET A 184 13.63 -8.29 -9.48
N ILE A 185 12.41 -7.81 -9.28
CA ILE A 185 11.21 -8.67 -9.32
C ILE A 185 11.00 -9.24 -10.72
N ARG A 186 11.19 -8.43 -11.76
CA ARG A 186 11.05 -8.85 -13.17
C ARG A 186 12.07 -9.92 -13.54
N GLU A 187 13.33 -9.73 -13.16
CA GLU A 187 14.39 -10.72 -13.35
C GLU A 187 14.05 -12.03 -12.64
N LYS A 188 13.56 -11.96 -11.40
CA LYS A 188 13.17 -13.16 -10.65
C LYS A 188 12.07 -13.92 -11.38
N ILE A 189 11.01 -13.25 -11.83
CA ILE A 189 9.90 -13.85 -12.59
C ILE A 189 10.43 -14.57 -13.85
N ASN A 190 11.35 -13.93 -14.59
CA ASN A 190 11.91 -14.49 -15.83
C ASN A 190 12.87 -15.67 -15.60
N SER A 191 13.52 -15.71 -14.44
CA SER A 191 14.43 -16.80 -14.06
C SER A 191 13.72 -18.01 -13.47
N MET A 192 12.49 -17.81 -12.99
CA MET A 192 11.65 -18.85 -12.42
C MET A 192 11.02 -19.71 -13.49
#